data_AF-G4CUN3-F1
#
_entry.id   AF-G4CUN3-F1
#
_cell.length_a   1.000
_cell.length_b   1.000
_cell.length_c   1.000
_cell.angle_alpha   90.00
_cell.angle_beta   90.00
_cell.angle_gamma   90.00
#
_symmetry.space_group_name_H-M   'P 1'
#
loop_
_entity.id
_entity.type
_entity.pdbx_description
1 polymer ?
#
loop_
_entity_poly.entity_id
_entity_poly.type
_entity_poly.pdbx_seq_one_letter_code
_entity_poly.pdbx_strand_id
1 'polypeptide(L)'
;MAGNTIGTDRSFLAKDMPELESYVHYRNVDVSSIKELARRWYPRAFGHTPEKQGNHRALADIQESIEELMYWREALMVPSPGPDADRCDEIAAKYQGFLTGAGKD
;
A
#
# COMPACT_ATOMS: atom_id res chain seq x y z
N MET A 1 -8.25 -1.87 11.22
CA MET A 1 -8.39 -2.29 9.80
C MET A 1 -7.14 -1.88 9.02
N ALA A 2 -6.95 -2.36 7.79
CA ALA A 2 -5.81 -2.00 6.95
C ALA A 2 -6.20 -1.86 5.47
N GLY A 3 -5.57 -0.94 4.76
CA GLY A 3 -5.80 -0.70 3.33
C GLY A 3 -5.38 0.72 2.90
N ASN A 4 -5.55 1.07 1.62
CA ASN A 4 -5.44 2.46 1.17
C ASN A 4 -6.71 3.25 1.49
N THR A 5 -6.57 4.45 2.06
CA THR A 5 -7.71 5.36 2.33
C THR A 5 -8.80 4.69 3.18
N ILE A 6 -8.37 3.82 4.11
CA ILE A 6 -9.22 2.93 4.90
C ILE A 6 -10.21 3.65 5.82
N GLY A 7 -9.98 4.95 6.08
CA GLY A 7 -10.90 5.79 6.87
C GLY A 7 -12.29 5.90 6.24
N THR A 8 -12.38 5.91 4.91
CA THR A 8 -13.65 5.90 4.19
C THR A 8 -14.38 4.59 4.40
N ASP A 9 -13.71 3.46 4.18
CA ASP A 9 -14.29 2.12 4.37
C ASP A 9 -14.76 1.91 5.81
N ARG A 10 -13.98 2.35 6.81
CA ARG A 10 -14.38 2.30 8.22
C ARG A 10 -15.67 3.07 8.47
N SER A 11 -15.84 4.22 7.82
CA SER A 11 -17.05 5.05 7.96
C SER A 11 -18.29 4.35 7.40
N PHE A 12 -18.15 3.64 6.28
CA PHE A 12 -19.22 2.78 5.75
C PHE A 12 -19.52 1.60 6.69
N LEU A 13 -18.51 0.90 7.21
CA LEU A 13 -18.75 -0.19 8.15
C LEU A 13 -19.44 0.29 9.43
N ALA A 14 -19.03 1.42 10.01
CA ALA A 14 -19.65 1.96 11.21
C ALA A 14 -21.13 2.31 11.01
N LYS A 15 -21.50 2.76 9.80
CA LYS A 15 -22.87 3.15 9.45
C LYS A 15 -23.72 1.93 9.06
N ASP A 16 -23.22 1.10 8.15
CA ASP A 16 -24.01 0.12 7.42
C ASP A 16 -23.77 -1.32 7.92
N MET A 17 -22.66 -1.58 8.64
CA MET A 17 -22.28 -2.90 9.16
C MET A 17 -21.68 -2.83 10.59
N PRO A 18 -22.41 -2.28 11.58
CA PRO A 18 -21.86 -2.01 12.92
C PRO A 18 -21.43 -3.26 13.68
N GLU A 19 -22.08 -4.40 13.44
CA GLU A 19 -21.64 -5.67 14.03
C GLU A 19 -20.24 -6.05 13.53
N LEU A 20 -19.98 -5.93 12.22
CA LEU A 20 -18.65 -6.18 11.64
C LEU A 20 -17.62 -5.18 12.17
N GLU A 21 -17.99 -3.90 12.28
CA GLU A 21 -17.13 -2.85 12.81
C GLU A 21 -16.67 -3.14 14.25
N SER A 22 -17.54 -3.75 15.06
CA SER A 22 -17.22 -4.10 16.45
C SER A 22 -16.12 -5.15 16.60
N TYR A 23 -15.89 -5.99 15.58
CA TYR A 23 -14.83 -7.00 15.60
C TYR A 23 -13.45 -6.43 15.26
N VAL A 24 -13.38 -5.23 14.67
CA VAL A 24 -12.12 -4.63 14.24
C VAL A 24 -11.68 -3.52 15.20
N HIS A 25 -10.42 -3.56 15.62
CA HIS A 25 -9.84 -2.56 16.53
C HIS A 25 -9.99 -1.12 15.97
N TYR A 26 -10.08 -0.13 16.87
CA TYR A 26 -10.28 1.29 16.52
C TYR A 26 -9.12 1.92 15.73
N ARG A 27 -7.92 1.33 15.83
CA ARG A 27 -6.73 1.77 15.09
C ARG A 27 -6.72 1.24 13.67
N ASN A 28 -6.22 2.07 12.76
CA ASN A 28 -6.08 1.75 11.35
C ASN A 28 -4.62 1.75 10.90
N VAL A 29 -4.30 0.88 9.96
CA VAL A 29 -3.06 0.90 9.19
C VAL A 29 -3.41 1.42 7.80
N ASP A 30 -3.21 2.72 7.58
CA ASP A 30 -3.55 3.37 6.32
C ASP A 30 -2.31 3.51 5.42
N VAL A 31 -2.29 2.76 4.33
CA VAL A 31 -1.18 2.76 3.36
C VAL A 31 -1.06 4.13 2.66
N SER A 32 -2.17 4.85 2.49
CA SER A 32 -2.16 6.18 1.88
C SER A 32 -1.46 7.23 2.76
N SER A 33 -1.45 7.03 4.08
CA SER A 33 -0.68 7.87 4.99
C SER A 33 0.82 7.73 4.73
N ILE A 34 1.30 6.50 4.54
CA ILE A 34 2.71 6.24 4.23
C ILE A 34 3.07 6.79 2.84
N LYS A 35 2.19 6.60 1.85
CA LYS A 35 2.36 7.17 0.50
C LYS A 35 2.54 8.69 0.54
N GLU A 36 1.72 9.39 1.32
CA GLU A 36 1.82 10.86 1.42
C GLU A 36 3.12 11.32 2.11
N LEU A 37 3.64 10.54 3.07
CA LEU A 37 4.97 10.78 3.65
C LEU A 37 6.07 10.49 2.63
N ALA A 38 5.99 9.37 1.90
CA ALA A 38 6.93 9.00 0.85
C ALA A 38 7.09 10.11 -0.19
N ARG A 39 5.96 10.64 -0.66
CA ARG A 39 5.93 11.73 -1.65
C ARG A 39 6.69 12.99 -1.22
N ARG A 40 6.75 13.27 0.08
CA ARG A 40 7.37 14.49 0.63
C ARG A 40 8.81 14.27 1.09
N TRP A 41 9.08 13.12 1.70
CA TRP A 41 10.35 12.86 2.38
C TRP A 41 11.30 12.02 1.51
N TYR A 42 10.75 11.21 0.61
CA TYR A 42 11.49 10.26 -0.21
C TYR A 42 11.05 10.32 -1.67
N PRO A 43 11.17 11.48 -2.35
CA PRO A 43 10.67 11.68 -3.71
C PRO A 43 11.25 10.69 -4.73
N ARG A 44 12.48 10.18 -4.50
CA ARG A 44 13.06 9.10 -5.31
C ARG A 44 12.24 7.82 -5.18
N ALA A 45 12.12 7.24 -3.99
CA ALA A 45 11.32 6.02 -3.79
C ALA A 45 9.86 6.23 -4.26
N PHE A 46 9.27 7.39 -4.01
CA PHE A 46 7.94 7.69 -4.52
C PHE A 46 7.83 7.63 -6.05
N GLY A 47 8.83 8.16 -6.77
CA GLY A 47 8.85 8.16 -8.24
C GLY A 47 9.01 6.76 -8.86
N HIS A 48 9.48 5.79 -8.08
CA HIS A 48 9.70 4.40 -8.49
C HIS A 48 8.68 3.44 -7.90
N THR A 49 7.55 3.95 -7.39
CA THR A 49 6.49 3.11 -6.83
C THR A 49 5.76 2.33 -7.93
N PRO A 50 5.41 1.05 -7.70
CA PRO A 50 4.67 0.26 -8.68
C PRO A 50 3.32 0.89 -9.06
N GLU A 51 2.96 0.79 -10.35
CA GLU A 51 1.66 1.27 -10.84
C GLU A 51 0.54 0.30 -10.50
N LYS A 52 -0.59 0.85 -10.04
CA LYS A 52 -1.82 0.08 -9.82
C LYS A 52 -2.41 -0.35 -11.16
N GLN A 53 -2.85 -1.61 -11.26
CA GLN A 53 -3.38 -2.19 -12.49
C GLN A 53 -4.88 -1.89 -12.66
N GLY A 54 -5.57 -1.44 -11.62
CA GLY A 54 -6.84 -0.68 -11.75
C GLY A 54 -8.05 -1.51 -12.18
N ASN A 55 -8.11 -2.80 -11.80
CA ASN A 55 -9.26 -3.65 -12.12
C ASN A 55 -10.53 -3.29 -11.31
N HIS A 56 -10.46 -2.35 -10.35
CA HIS A 56 -11.58 -1.87 -9.53
C HIS A 56 -12.40 -2.99 -8.85
N ARG A 57 -11.76 -4.14 -8.62
CA ARG A 57 -12.35 -5.26 -7.86
C ARG A 57 -11.77 -5.21 -6.46
N ALA A 58 -12.63 -5.34 -5.45
CA ALA A 58 -12.23 -5.23 -4.05
C ALA A 58 -11.04 -6.14 -3.68
N LEU A 59 -11.02 -7.39 -4.17
CA LEU A 59 -9.89 -8.30 -3.91
C LEU A 59 -8.58 -7.82 -4.55
N ALA A 60 -8.65 -7.31 -5.78
CA ALA A 60 -7.47 -6.78 -6.47
C ALA A 60 -6.97 -5.52 -5.76
N ASP A 61 -7.86 -4.60 -5.36
CA ASP A 61 -7.49 -3.38 -4.64
C ASP A 61 -6.85 -3.69 -3.27
N ILE A 62 -7.32 -4.74 -2.57
CA ILE A 62 -6.70 -5.23 -1.32
C ILE A 62 -5.29 -5.76 -1.59
N GLN A 63 -5.12 -6.59 -2.63
CA GLN A 63 -3.81 -7.15 -3.00
C GLN A 63 -2.82 -6.04 -3.38
N GLU A 64 -3.24 -5.09 -4.23
CA GLU A 64 -2.44 -3.93 -4.60
C GLU A 64 -2.08 -3.05 -3.39
N SER A 65 -2.99 -2.89 -2.40
CA SER A 65 -2.69 -2.16 -1.16
C SER A 65 -1.60 -2.86 -0.34
N ILE A 66 -1.59 -4.19 -0.30
CA ILE A 66 -0.59 -4.98 0.40
C ILE A 66 0.76 -4.89 -0.32
N GLU A 67 0.78 -5.05 -1.64
CA GLU A 67 1.98 -4.91 -2.48
C GLU A 67 2.61 -3.51 -2.33
N GLU A 68 1.79 -2.46 -2.34
CA GLU A 68 2.22 -1.08 -2.11
C GLU A 68 2.86 -0.93 -0.71
N LEU A 69 2.27 -1.53 0.34
CA LEU A 69 2.86 -1.49 1.68
C LEU A 69 4.17 -2.29 1.78
N MET A 70 4.29 -3.41 1.06
CA MET A 70 5.53 -4.19 0.99
C MET A 70 6.64 -3.39 0.34
N TYR A 71 6.33 -2.67 -0.75
CA TYR A 71 7.25 -1.72 -1.38
C TYR A 71 7.72 -0.65 -0.38
N TRP A 72 6.78 0.03 0.29
CA TRP A 72 7.15 1.07 1.26
C TRP A 72 8.01 0.56 2.41
N ARG A 73 7.74 -0.67 2.88
CA ARG A 73 8.53 -1.28 3.95
C ARG A 73 9.98 -1.46 3.53
N GLU A 74 10.26 -1.96 2.33
CA GLU A 74 11.64 -2.16 1.87
C GLU A 74 12.31 -0.86 1.41
N ALA A 75 11.56 0.09 0.87
CA ALA A 75 12.10 1.33 0.33
C ALA A 75 12.31 2.45 1.37
N LEU A 76 11.45 2.54 2.40
CA LEU A 76 11.45 3.66 3.36
C LEU A 76 11.88 3.27 4.78
N MET A 77 11.61 2.03 5.22
CA MET A 77 11.88 1.62 6.61
C MET A 77 13.27 1.03 6.79
N VAL A 78 14.27 1.69 6.19
CA VAL A 78 15.68 1.30 6.19
C VAL A 78 16.57 2.46 6.64
N PRO A 79 17.82 2.20 7.10
CA PRO A 79 18.74 3.27 7.47
C PRO A 79 19.00 4.25 6.32
N SER A 80 19.18 5.53 6.67
CA SER A 80 19.65 6.56 5.73
C SER A 80 20.99 6.13 5.09
N PRO A 81 21.21 6.36 3.77
CA PRO A 81 20.42 7.21 2.87
C PRO A 81 19.21 6.56 2.20
N GLY A 82 18.89 5.29 2.50
CA GLY A 82 17.89 4.52 1.76
C GLY A 82 18.40 4.03 0.38
N PRO A 83 17.56 3.32 -0.39
CA PRO A 83 17.94 2.76 -1.68
C PRO A 83 18.20 3.84 -2.75
N ASP A 84 19.05 3.50 -3.72
CA ASP A 84 19.18 4.24 -4.98
C ASP A 84 18.03 3.92 -5.95
N ALA A 85 18.06 4.53 -7.14
CA ALA A 85 16.99 4.39 -8.13
C ALA A 85 16.87 2.93 -8.61
N ASP A 86 17.99 2.32 -8.99
CA ASP A 86 18.05 0.94 -9.47
C ASP A 86 17.48 -0.03 -8.42
N ARG A 87 17.84 0.16 -7.14
CA ARG A 87 17.28 -0.68 -6.07
C ARG A 87 15.80 -0.41 -5.84
N CYS A 88 15.31 0.82 -6.00
CA CYS A 88 13.88 1.10 -5.95
C CYS A 88 13.13 0.37 -7.07
N ASP A 89 13.68 0.36 -8.30
CA ASP A 89 13.10 -0.36 -9.43
C ASP A 89 13.07 -1.87 -9.19
N GLU A 90 14.13 -2.45 -8.63
CA GLU A 90 14.17 -3.86 -8.26
C GLU A 90 13.09 -4.22 -7.22
N ILE A 91 12.92 -3.40 -6.18
CA ILE A 91 11.90 -3.61 -5.15
C ILE A 91 10.49 -3.46 -5.76
N ALA A 92 10.30 -2.49 -6.65
CA ALA A 92 9.03 -2.30 -7.34
C ALA A 92 8.68 -3.50 -8.22
N ALA A 93 9.62 -3.97 -9.04
CA ALA A 93 9.46 -5.14 -9.88
C ALA A 93 9.17 -6.41 -9.06
N LYS A 94 9.84 -6.58 -7.92
CA LYS A 94 9.62 -7.70 -6.98
C LYS A 94 8.18 -7.78 -6.46
N TYR A 95 7.54 -6.63 -6.21
CA TYR A 95 6.20 -6.59 -5.60
C TYR A 95 5.06 -6.31 -6.58
N GLN A 96 5.35 -5.81 -7.78
CA GLN A 96 4.33 -5.59 -8.80
C GLN A 96 3.62 -6.90 -9.16
N GLY A 97 2.35 -7.02 -8.78
CA GLY A 97 1.52 -8.17 -9.09
C GLY A 97 1.92 -9.47 -8.39
N PHE A 98 2.70 -9.38 -7.32
CA PHE A 98 3.16 -10.52 -6.51
C PHE A 98 2.01 -11.35 -5.93
N LEU A 99 0.93 -10.71 -5.48
CA LEU A 99 -0.25 -11.36 -4.92
C LEU A 99 -1.35 -11.56 -5.97
N THR A 100 -1.41 -10.72 -7.00
CA THR A 100 -2.41 -10.85 -8.07
C THR A 100 -2.06 -11.95 -9.06
N GLY A 101 -0.81 -12.42 -9.09
CA GLY A 101 -0.30 -13.35 -10.09
C GLY A 101 -0.08 -12.70 -11.46
N ALA A 102 -0.11 -11.36 -11.54
CA ALA A 102 0.15 -10.57 -12.73
C ALA A 102 1.58 -10.04 -12.80
N GLY A 103 2.49 -10.59 -11.98
CA GLY A 103 3.91 -10.24 -12.00
C GLY A 103 4.56 -10.55 -13.35
N LYS A 104 5.57 -9.77 -13.73
CA LYS A 104 6.41 -10.06 -14.90
C LYS A 104 7.39 -11.18 -14.53
N ASP A 105 7.33 -12.30 -15.23
CA ASP A 105 8.41 -13.30 -15.28
C ASP A 105 9.72 -12.68 -15.80
#